data_AF-A0A3M7NP86-F1
#
_entry.id   AF-A0A3M7NP86-F1
#
_cell.length_a   1.000
_cell.length_b   1.000
_cell.length_c   1.000
_cell.angle_alpha   90.00
_cell.angle_beta   90.00
_cell.angle_gamma   90.00
#
_symmetry.space_group_name_H-M   'P 1'
#
loop_
_entity.id
_entity.type
_entity.pdbx_description
1 polymer ?
#
loop_
_entity_poly.entity_id
_entity_poly.type
_entity_poly.pdbx_seq_one_letter_code
_entity_poly.pdbx_strand_id
1 'polypeptide(L)'
;MIAAAATYESRRSHVDRTSLILSRSNLAIRAFRAQPSSLDITLILCRLFAALAQIKGDFQTATMHMNSGQRIFQEAARGGKTVSDIIRIMAPTLLALSTETIDDADFFMRTPPDKWGSFDLLKTLRSQYGRLLYGMSLNQWNKIGSRSTGLLSIGWSTLTQALSSAIYPDIVVFTAKDPITPVAEIIFDLRAAGEVMSLEYLSIEFTTLIQDLQEFVGTLEKRTPLPEELKTRLKRCIENYVVQAAEIEPRMTAGTFWHDYDQPHCFIEGHFKERPVSRRCSEGNQLLHFNSYAGAPVAGRARRTLDPDLEPKKRDYYLEHVCHYRSGFMPPQER
;
A
#
# COMPACT_ATOMS: atom_id res chain seq x y z
N MET A 1 -0.18 0.08 22.56
CA MET A 1 0.93 1.03 22.32
C MET A 1 2.20 0.68 23.08
N ILE A 2 2.21 0.64 24.43
CA ILE A 2 3.44 0.32 25.20
C ILE A 2 4.09 -1.00 24.76
N ALA A 3 3.29 -2.07 24.60
CA ALA A 3 3.81 -3.35 24.09
C ALA A 3 4.47 -3.22 22.70
N ALA A 4 3.90 -2.41 21.81
CA ALA A 4 4.45 -2.16 20.47
C ALA A 4 5.77 -1.39 20.54
N ALA A 5 5.83 -0.33 21.35
CA ALA A 5 7.06 0.43 21.58
C ALA A 5 8.16 -0.46 22.20
N ALA A 6 7.83 -1.24 23.23
CA ALA A 6 8.75 -2.17 23.86
C ALA A 6 9.26 -3.26 22.91
N THR A 7 8.40 -3.75 22.00
CA THR A 7 8.78 -4.74 20.98
C THR A 7 9.74 -4.15 19.95
N TYR A 8 9.46 -2.94 19.47
CA TYR A 8 10.36 -2.24 18.55
C TYR A 8 11.71 -1.94 19.20
N GLU A 9 11.71 -1.43 20.44
CA GLU A 9 12.93 -1.13 21.16
C GLU A 9 13.73 -2.40 21.45
N SER A 10 13.09 -3.48 21.90
CA SER A 10 13.74 -4.77 22.14
C SER A 10 14.47 -5.28 20.90
N ARG A 11 13.85 -5.18 19.72
CA ARG A 11 14.50 -5.54 18.45
C ARG A 11 15.66 -4.61 18.10
N ARG A 12 15.53 -3.31 18.33
CA ARG A 12 16.54 -2.31 17.94
C ARG A 12 17.76 -2.30 18.87
N SER A 13 17.55 -2.44 20.17
CA SER A 13 18.60 -2.34 21.18
C SER A 13 19.10 -3.70 21.67
N HIS A 14 18.52 -4.80 21.19
CA HIS A 14 18.77 -6.17 21.65
C HIS A 14 18.57 -6.36 23.16
N VAL A 15 17.77 -5.50 23.79
CA VAL A 15 17.40 -5.61 25.21
C VAL A 15 16.18 -6.50 25.32
N ASP A 16 16.24 -7.55 26.14
CA ASP A 16 15.07 -8.39 26.40
C ASP A 16 13.99 -7.59 27.15
N ARG A 17 12.81 -7.48 26.53
CA ARG A 17 11.62 -6.86 27.11
C ARG A 17 10.42 -7.79 27.11
N THR A 18 10.64 -9.09 26.98
CA THR A 18 9.58 -10.09 26.82
C THR A 18 8.52 -10.01 27.91
N SER A 19 8.93 -9.89 29.17
CA SER A 19 8.01 -9.74 30.30
C SER A 19 7.10 -8.51 30.20
N LEU A 20 7.68 -7.34 29.86
CA LEU A 20 6.92 -6.10 29.68
C LEU A 20 5.95 -6.21 28.49
N ILE A 21 6.41 -6.78 27.38
CA ILE A 21 5.61 -6.97 26.17
C ILE A 21 4.40 -7.86 26.48
N LEU A 22 4.62 -9.03 27.09
CA LEU A 22 3.55 -9.96 27.46
C LEU A 22 2.58 -9.36 28.46
N SER A 23 3.08 -8.71 29.51
CA SER A 23 2.25 -8.07 30.53
C SER A 23 1.33 -7.01 29.93
N ARG A 24 1.86 -6.11 29.08
CA ARG A 24 1.09 -5.03 28.46
C ARG A 24 0.14 -5.53 27.37
N SER A 25 0.52 -6.54 26.59
CA SER A 25 -0.37 -7.18 25.62
C SER A 25 -1.54 -7.88 26.32
N ASN A 26 -1.28 -8.64 27.38
CA ASN A 26 -2.33 -9.33 28.16
C ASN A 26 -3.25 -8.35 28.89
N LEU A 27 -2.71 -7.22 29.36
CA LEU A 27 -3.53 -6.15 29.92
C LEU A 27 -4.47 -5.56 28.86
N ALA A 28 -3.95 -5.27 27.65
CA ALA A 28 -4.76 -4.75 26.55
C ALA A 28 -5.86 -5.73 26.12
N ILE A 29 -5.55 -7.02 26.00
CA ILE A 29 -6.54 -8.06 25.66
C ILE A 29 -7.62 -8.16 26.73
N ARG A 30 -7.24 -8.12 28.02
CA ARG A 30 -8.22 -8.15 29.12
C ARG A 30 -9.11 -6.92 29.13
N ALA A 31 -8.53 -5.72 28.95
CA ALA A 31 -9.30 -4.49 28.87
C ALA A 31 -10.28 -4.50 27.69
N PHE A 32 -9.82 -4.93 26.51
CA PHE A 32 -10.64 -5.05 25.31
C PHE A 32 -11.81 -6.04 25.49
N ARG A 33 -11.60 -7.14 26.23
CA ARG A 33 -12.67 -8.11 26.55
C ARG A 33 -13.65 -7.63 27.61
N ALA A 34 -13.19 -6.80 28.55
CA ALA A 34 -13.98 -6.40 29.71
C ALA A 34 -14.87 -5.18 29.45
N GLN A 35 -14.56 -4.37 28.43
CA GLN A 35 -15.26 -3.11 28.17
C GLN A 35 -15.65 -2.99 26.69
N PRO A 36 -16.86 -2.47 26.39
CA PRO A 36 -17.20 -2.13 25.02
C PRO A 36 -16.19 -1.10 24.50
N SER A 37 -15.57 -1.40 23.37
CA SER A 37 -14.58 -0.55 22.72
C SER A 37 -15.18 0.12 21.49
N SER A 38 -14.73 1.33 21.18
CA SER A 38 -15.11 1.96 19.91
C SER A 38 -14.52 1.18 18.73
N LEU A 39 -15.13 1.36 17.56
CA LEU A 39 -14.65 0.79 16.30
C LEU A 39 -13.19 1.18 16.03
N ASP A 40 -12.86 2.46 16.18
CA ASP A 40 -11.50 2.98 15.97
C ASP A 40 -10.47 2.28 16.87
N ILE A 41 -10.78 2.13 18.17
CA ILE A 41 -9.90 1.44 19.12
C ILE A 41 -9.69 -0.02 18.69
N THR A 42 -10.76 -0.67 18.23
CA THR A 42 -10.72 -2.07 17.79
C THR A 42 -9.82 -2.24 16.56
N LEU A 43 -9.98 -1.37 15.55
CA LEU A 43 -9.15 -1.39 14.35
C LEU A 43 -7.68 -1.10 14.70
N ILE A 44 -7.42 -0.08 15.51
CA ILE A 44 -6.08 0.25 16.00
C ILE A 44 -5.44 -0.95 16.72
N LEU A 45 -6.19 -1.66 17.57
CA LEU A 45 -5.69 -2.85 18.25
C LEU A 45 -5.34 -3.98 17.27
N CYS A 46 -6.19 -4.26 16.28
CA CYS A 46 -5.90 -5.22 15.21
C CYS A 46 -4.58 -4.88 14.51
N ARG A 47 -4.38 -3.61 14.13
CA ARG A 47 -3.14 -3.17 13.47
C ARG A 47 -1.92 -3.25 14.38
N LEU A 48 -2.06 -2.87 15.65
CA LEU A 48 -0.95 -2.95 16.61
C LEU A 48 -0.53 -4.40 16.87
N PHE A 49 -1.49 -5.32 17.04
CA PHE A 49 -1.17 -6.73 17.22
C PHE A 49 -0.60 -7.36 15.94
N ALA A 50 -1.08 -6.95 14.77
CA ALA A 50 -0.47 -7.36 13.51
C ALA A 50 0.99 -6.89 13.41
N ALA A 51 1.26 -5.62 13.71
CA ALA A 51 2.61 -5.07 13.70
C ALA A 51 3.53 -5.77 14.73
N LEU A 52 3.02 -6.08 15.92
CA LEU A 52 3.74 -6.85 16.95
C LEU A 52 4.16 -8.24 16.44
N ALA A 53 3.26 -8.94 15.76
CA ALA A 53 3.52 -10.26 15.19
C ALA A 53 4.50 -10.18 14.02
N GLN A 54 4.33 -9.20 13.11
CA GLN A 54 5.26 -8.93 12.00
C GLN A 54 6.69 -8.68 12.49
N ILE A 55 6.85 -7.91 13.57
CA ILE A 55 8.17 -7.64 14.14
C ILE A 55 8.86 -8.92 14.65
N LYS A 56 8.10 -9.94 15.01
CA LYS A 56 8.61 -11.24 15.46
C LYS A 56 8.75 -12.28 14.35
N GLY A 57 8.41 -11.92 13.10
CA GLY A 57 8.35 -12.88 11.98
C GLY A 57 7.12 -13.79 12.01
N ASP A 58 6.14 -13.55 12.89
CA ASP A 58 4.89 -14.32 12.95
C ASP A 58 3.85 -13.72 11.99
N PHE A 59 4.04 -13.97 10.69
CA PHE A 59 3.17 -13.45 9.64
C PHE A 59 1.77 -14.08 9.64
N GLN A 60 1.64 -15.31 10.14
CA GLN A 60 0.33 -15.97 10.26
C GLN A 60 -0.55 -15.23 11.27
N THR A 61 -0.01 -14.96 12.47
CA THR A 61 -0.73 -14.20 13.49
C THR A 61 -0.99 -12.77 13.03
N ALA A 62 -0.03 -12.16 12.32
CA ALA A 62 -0.25 -10.83 11.73
C ALA A 62 -1.45 -10.82 10.77
N THR A 63 -1.51 -11.79 9.87
CA THR A 63 -2.59 -11.94 8.89
C THR A 63 -3.93 -12.18 9.58
N MET A 64 -3.98 -13.01 10.62
CA MET A 64 -5.19 -13.24 11.41
C MET A 64 -5.74 -11.94 12.04
N HIS A 65 -4.88 -11.12 12.64
CA HIS A 65 -5.31 -9.85 13.23
C HIS A 65 -5.81 -8.86 12.18
N MET A 66 -5.16 -8.81 11.03
CA MET A 66 -5.59 -7.97 9.93
C MET A 66 -6.92 -8.43 9.31
N ASN A 67 -7.11 -9.73 9.11
CA ASN A 67 -8.39 -10.31 8.66
C ASN A 67 -9.52 -10.04 9.65
N SER A 68 -9.22 -10.06 10.95
CA SER A 68 -10.18 -9.68 11.99
C SER A 68 -10.57 -8.20 11.87
N GLY A 69 -9.58 -7.32 11.65
CA GLY A 69 -9.84 -5.90 11.41
C GLY A 69 -10.66 -5.66 10.13
N GLN A 70 -10.42 -6.44 9.07
CA GLN A 70 -11.20 -6.38 7.84
C GLN A 70 -12.68 -6.73 8.07
N ARG A 71 -12.97 -7.82 8.80
CA ARG A 71 -14.36 -8.21 9.10
C ARG A 71 -15.08 -7.13 9.90
N ILE A 72 -14.42 -6.60 10.93
CA ILE A 72 -14.94 -5.51 11.77
C ILE A 72 -15.21 -4.26 10.93
N PHE A 73 -14.31 -3.94 9.99
CA PHE A 73 -14.50 -2.84 9.04
C PHE A 73 -15.73 -3.09 8.14
N GLN A 74 -15.87 -4.29 7.57
CA GLN A 74 -16.99 -4.65 6.67
C GLN A 74 -18.33 -4.59 7.40
N GLU A 75 -18.40 -5.13 8.62
CA GLU A 75 -19.59 -5.04 9.48
C GLU A 75 -19.97 -3.59 9.81
N ALA A 76 -18.97 -2.75 10.10
CA ALA A 76 -19.19 -1.34 10.36
C ALA A 76 -19.66 -0.56 9.12
N ALA A 77 -19.09 -0.87 7.95
CA ALA A 77 -19.47 -0.26 6.68
C ALA A 77 -20.95 -0.53 6.35
N ARG A 78 -21.41 -1.77 6.56
CA ARG A 78 -22.83 -2.19 6.43
C ARG A 78 -23.77 -1.42 7.34
N GLY A 79 -23.32 -1.12 8.55
CA GLY A 79 -24.11 -0.38 9.54
C GLY A 79 -24.35 1.09 9.19
N GLY A 80 -23.71 1.61 8.13
CA GLY A 80 -23.91 2.97 7.60
C GLY A 80 -23.53 4.10 8.57
N LYS A 81 -22.81 3.79 9.66
CA LYS A 81 -22.86 4.61 10.88
C LYS A 81 -21.62 5.41 11.25
N THR A 82 -20.46 5.26 10.60
CA THR A 82 -19.30 6.05 11.03
C THR A 82 -18.19 6.12 9.98
N VAL A 83 -17.93 7.32 9.47
CA VAL A 83 -16.70 7.68 8.76
C VAL A 83 -15.79 8.36 9.79
N SER A 84 -14.93 7.59 10.44
CA SER A 84 -13.83 8.15 11.24
C SER A 84 -12.57 8.27 10.39
N ASP A 85 -11.70 9.22 10.72
CA ASP A 85 -10.40 9.34 10.06
C ASP A 85 -9.58 8.05 10.19
N ILE A 86 -9.70 7.33 11.31
CA ILE A 86 -9.04 6.03 11.53
C ILE A 86 -9.53 4.99 10.55
N ILE A 87 -10.85 4.85 10.38
CA ILE A 87 -11.44 3.91 9.41
C ILE A 87 -10.95 4.25 8.00
N ARG A 88 -11.00 5.54 7.61
CA ARG A 88 -10.53 5.99 6.29
C ARG A 88 -9.06 5.63 6.05
N ILE A 89 -8.19 5.90 7.02
CA ILE A 89 -6.75 5.63 6.91
C ILE A 89 -6.47 4.12 6.85
N MET A 90 -7.17 3.33 7.66
CA MET A 90 -6.91 1.90 7.80
C MET A 90 -7.61 1.04 6.74
N ALA A 91 -8.66 1.53 6.10
CA ALA A 91 -9.46 0.76 5.15
C ALA A 91 -8.64 0.18 3.98
N PRO A 92 -7.79 0.95 3.26
CA PRO A 92 -6.96 0.37 2.20
C PRO A 92 -6.06 -0.76 2.71
N THR A 93 -5.48 -0.61 3.90
CA THR A 93 -4.61 -1.59 4.55
C THR A 93 -5.33 -2.87 4.97
N LEU A 94 -6.57 -2.76 5.46
CA LEU A 94 -7.38 -3.92 5.86
C LEU A 94 -7.93 -4.65 4.63
N LEU A 95 -8.29 -3.91 3.59
CA LEU A 95 -8.81 -4.45 2.32
C LEU A 95 -7.69 -4.95 1.39
N ALA A 96 -6.43 -4.65 1.70
CA ALA A 96 -5.23 -5.12 1.00
C ALA A 96 -5.08 -6.63 0.95
N LEU A 97 -5.38 -7.27 2.08
CA LEU A 97 -4.98 -8.65 2.38
C LEU A 97 -5.98 -9.67 1.84
N SER A 98 -7.09 -9.17 1.31
CA SER A 98 -8.14 -9.96 0.74
C SER A 98 -8.00 -9.94 -0.77
N THR A 99 -7.16 -10.83 -1.29
CA THR A 99 -7.14 -11.11 -2.74
C THR A 99 -8.29 -12.05 -3.14
N GLU A 100 -8.96 -12.70 -2.17
CA GLU A 100 -9.93 -13.78 -2.45
C GLU A 100 -11.22 -13.72 -1.59
N THR A 101 -11.33 -12.83 -0.59
CA THR A 101 -12.40 -12.85 0.42
C THR A 101 -13.09 -11.50 0.63
N ILE A 102 -13.03 -10.61 -0.36
CA ILE A 102 -13.71 -9.33 -0.25
C ILE A 102 -15.21 -9.64 -0.30
N ASP A 103 -15.91 -9.21 0.74
CA ASP A 103 -17.36 -9.33 0.81
C ASP A 103 -17.95 -8.19 -0.03
N ASP A 104 -18.29 -8.54 -1.28
CA ASP A 104 -18.74 -7.61 -2.31
C ASP A 104 -20.27 -7.50 -2.36
N ALA A 105 -20.99 -8.14 -1.43
CA ALA A 105 -22.45 -8.21 -1.46
C ALA A 105 -23.08 -6.81 -1.53
N ASP A 106 -22.56 -5.87 -0.73
CA ASP A 106 -23.04 -4.49 -0.70
C ASP A 106 -22.67 -3.70 -1.96
N PHE A 107 -21.62 -4.12 -2.68
CA PHE A 107 -21.27 -3.57 -4.00
C PHE A 107 -22.26 -4.06 -5.06
N PHE A 108 -22.56 -5.36 -5.11
CA PHE A 108 -23.50 -5.92 -6.09
C PHE A 108 -24.94 -5.43 -5.87
N MET A 109 -25.33 -5.16 -4.62
CA MET A 109 -26.66 -4.61 -4.31
C MET A 109 -26.89 -3.19 -4.86
N ARG A 110 -25.83 -2.39 -5.02
CA ARG A 110 -25.93 -0.98 -5.47
C ARG A 110 -25.44 -0.74 -6.89
N THR A 111 -24.69 -1.68 -7.45
CA THR A 111 -24.06 -1.53 -8.77
C THR A 111 -24.89 -2.22 -9.84
N PRO A 112 -25.15 -1.58 -10.99
CA PRO A 112 -25.81 -2.19 -12.13
C PRO A 112 -25.18 -3.53 -12.57
N PRO A 113 -25.99 -4.56 -12.91
CA PRO A 113 -25.48 -5.89 -13.28
C PRO A 113 -24.53 -5.93 -14.47
N ASP A 114 -24.67 -5.00 -15.42
CA ASP A 114 -23.80 -4.87 -16.59
C ASP A 114 -22.34 -4.52 -16.22
N LYS A 115 -22.10 -4.02 -15.00
CA LYS A 115 -20.76 -3.68 -14.52
C LYS A 115 -20.11 -4.78 -13.68
N TRP A 116 -20.85 -5.83 -13.30
CA TRP A 116 -20.34 -6.87 -12.40
C TRP A 116 -19.16 -7.62 -13.02
N GLY A 117 -19.26 -8.01 -14.29
CA GLY A 117 -18.16 -8.67 -15.01
C GLY A 117 -16.92 -7.79 -15.10
N SER A 118 -17.10 -6.48 -15.32
CA SER A 118 -15.98 -5.53 -15.35
C SER A 118 -15.30 -5.42 -13.99
N PHE A 119 -16.09 -5.38 -12.91
CA PHE A 119 -15.57 -5.34 -11.55
C PHE A 119 -14.82 -6.63 -11.17
N ASP A 120 -15.36 -7.79 -11.52
CA ASP A 120 -14.70 -9.09 -11.32
C ASP A 120 -13.36 -9.20 -12.07
N LEU A 121 -13.30 -8.63 -13.27
CA LEU A 121 -12.06 -8.55 -14.03
C LEU A 121 -11.02 -7.66 -13.34
N LEU A 122 -11.41 -6.48 -12.83
CA LEU A 122 -10.50 -5.62 -12.06
C LEU A 122 -10.02 -6.28 -10.76
N LYS A 123 -10.86 -7.07 -10.07
CA LYS A 123 -10.41 -7.88 -8.94
C LYS A 123 -9.34 -8.89 -9.35
N THR A 124 -9.57 -9.57 -10.48
CA THR A 124 -8.62 -10.54 -11.04
C THR A 124 -7.26 -9.89 -11.35
N LEU A 125 -7.25 -8.76 -12.06
CA LEU A 125 -6.00 -8.06 -12.41
C LEU A 125 -5.23 -7.60 -11.16
N ARG A 126 -5.91 -7.02 -10.18
CA ARG A 126 -5.29 -6.67 -8.90
C ARG A 126 -4.73 -7.92 -8.23
N SER A 127 -5.49 -9.01 -8.13
CA SER A 127 -5.06 -10.26 -7.50
C SER A 127 -3.82 -10.85 -8.19
N GLN A 128 -3.75 -10.84 -9.53
CA GLN A 128 -2.58 -11.27 -10.29
C GLN A 128 -1.34 -10.42 -9.96
N TYR A 129 -1.48 -9.09 -9.90
CA TYR A 129 -0.38 -8.21 -9.49
C TYR A 129 0.08 -8.47 -8.06
N GLY A 130 -0.87 -8.65 -7.14
CA GLY A 130 -0.60 -9.05 -5.77
C GLY A 130 0.20 -10.36 -5.70
N ARG A 131 -0.28 -11.42 -6.38
CA ARG A 131 0.41 -12.72 -6.46
C ARG A 131 1.82 -12.61 -7.02
N LEU A 132 2.05 -11.77 -8.01
CA LEU A 132 3.41 -11.49 -8.52
C LEU A 132 4.31 -10.96 -7.40
N LEU A 133 3.91 -9.86 -6.75
CA LEU A 133 4.71 -9.25 -5.68
C LEU A 133 4.90 -10.19 -4.47
N TYR A 134 3.87 -10.96 -4.17
CA TYR A 134 3.81 -11.91 -3.06
C TYR A 134 4.60 -13.19 -3.33
N GLY A 135 4.76 -13.57 -4.60
CA GLY A 135 5.58 -14.71 -5.01
C GLY A 135 7.08 -14.42 -5.04
N MET A 136 7.50 -13.15 -4.97
CA MET A 136 8.91 -12.80 -4.93
C MET A 136 9.51 -13.14 -3.57
N SER A 137 10.66 -13.80 -3.54
CA SER A 137 11.49 -14.04 -2.35
C SER A 137 12.23 -12.78 -1.89
N LEU A 138 12.69 -12.76 -0.64
CA LEU A 138 13.49 -11.66 -0.10
C LEU A 138 14.73 -11.37 -0.96
N ASN A 139 15.39 -12.42 -1.45
CA ASN A 139 16.53 -12.30 -2.34
C ASN A 139 16.17 -11.61 -3.67
N GLN A 140 15.02 -11.93 -4.26
CA GLN A 140 14.54 -11.26 -5.48
C GLN A 140 14.26 -9.78 -5.21
N TRP A 141 13.57 -9.44 -4.12
CA TRP A 141 13.34 -8.04 -3.75
C TRP A 141 14.64 -7.24 -3.56
N ASN A 142 15.68 -7.85 -3.00
CA ASN A 142 16.99 -7.20 -2.83
C ASN A 142 17.74 -6.97 -4.15
N LYS A 143 17.42 -7.75 -5.19
CA LYS A 143 17.99 -7.61 -6.53
C LYS A 143 17.24 -6.58 -7.39
N ILE A 144 16.07 -6.11 -6.97
CA ILE A 144 15.39 -5.02 -7.65
C ILE A 144 15.97 -3.68 -7.18
N GLY A 145 16.22 -2.76 -8.11
CA GLY A 145 16.66 -1.39 -7.79
C GLY A 145 15.69 -0.71 -6.81
N SER A 146 16.20 0.12 -5.89
CA SER A 146 15.38 0.81 -4.86
C SER A 146 14.17 1.55 -5.43
N ARG A 147 14.40 2.37 -6.46
CA ARG A 147 13.34 3.13 -7.14
C ARG A 147 12.31 2.21 -7.79
N SER A 148 12.77 1.08 -8.34
CA SER A 148 11.93 0.06 -8.96
C SER A 148 11.06 -0.67 -7.95
N THR A 149 11.60 -1.01 -6.77
CA THR A 149 10.83 -1.53 -5.65
C THR A 149 9.72 -0.54 -5.25
N GLY A 150 10.07 0.74 -5.08
CA GLY A 150 9.09 1.78 -4.77
C GLY A 150 7.97 1.89 -5.83
N LEU A 151 8.33 1.82 -7.12
CA LEU A 151 7.36 1.84 -8.21
C LEU A 151 6.39 0.65 -8.15
N LEU A 152 6.89 -0.55 -7.88
CA LEU A 152 6.05 -1.75 -7.71
C LEU A 152 5.11 -1.61 -6.51
N SER A 153 5.60 -1.07 -5.39
CA SER A 153 4.79 -0.78 -4.20
C SER A 153 3.69 0.23 -4.48
N ILE A 154 4.04 1.32 -5.18
CA ILE A 154 3.09 2.33 -5.63
C ILE A 154 1.99 1.69 -6.46
N GLY A 155 2.35 0.83 -7.41
CA GLY A 155 1.37 0.15 -8.25
C GLY A 155 0.38 -0.69 -7.44
N TRP A 156 0.88 -1.52 -6.53
CA TRP A 156 0.02 -2.33 -5.67
C TRP A 156 -0.92 -1.49 -4.80
N SER A 157 -0.38 -0.44 -4.18
CA SER A 157 -1.17 0.46 -3.34
C SER A 157 -2.25 1.17 -4.14
N THR A 158 -1.94 1.61 -5.37
CA THR A 158 -2.87 2.32 -6.26
C THR A 158 -4.03 1.41 -6.68
N LEU A 159 -3.72 0.19 -7.17
CA LEU A 159 -4.74 -0.80 -7.52
C LEU A 159 -5.65 -1.14 -6.33
N THR A 160 -5.04 -1.23 -5.15
CA THR A 160 -5.78 -1.52 -3.91
C THR A 160 -6.70 -0.39 -3.52
N GLN A 161 -6.18 0.84 -3.49
CA GLN A 161 -6.95 2.04 -3.14
C GLN A 161 -8.10 2.28 -4.12
N ALA A 162 -7.87 2.08 -5.42
CA ALA A 162 -8.91 2.19 -6.44
C ALA A 162 -10.02 1.17 -6.21
N LEU A 163 -9.68 -0.12 -6.08
CA LEU A 163 -10.69 -1.14 -5.82
C LEU A 163 -11.44 -0.89 -4.50
N SER A 164 -10.72 -0.54 -3.43
CA SER A 164 -11.32 -0.23 -2.12
C SER A 164 -12.24 0.98 -2.15
N SER A 165 -11.88 2.03 -2.90
CA SER A 165 -12.71 3.22 -3.10
C SER A 165 -13.92 2.93 -4.00
N ALA A 166 -13.83 1.98 -4.93
CA ALA A 166 -15.01 1.50 -5.67
C ALA A 166 -15.96 0.67 -4.77
N ILE A 167 -15.44 -0.15 -3.86
CA ILE A 167 -16.25 -0.97 -2.94
C ILE A 167 -16.80 -0.16 -1.76
N TYR A 168 -16.11 0.90 -1.34
CA TYR A 168 -16.52 1.73 -0.21
C TYR A 168 -16.31 3.22 -0.52
N PRO A 169 -17.02 3.79 -1.51
CA PRO A 169 -16.77 5.16 -2.00
C PRO A 169 -17.01 6.23 -0.94
N ASP A 170 -17.86 5.94 0.04
CA ASP A 170 -18.20 6.87 1.12
C ASP A 170 -17.24 6.77 2.33
N ILE A 171 -16.32 5.79 2.31
CA ILE A 171 -15.39 5.52 3.43
C ILE A 171 -13.94 5.73 2.98
N VAL A 172 -13.56 5.16 1.83
CA VAL A 172 -12.23 5.30 1.24
C VAL A 172 -12.24 6.51 0.31
N VAL A 173 -12.15 7.67 0.95
CA VAL A 173 -12.24 8.98 0.30
C VAL A 173 -10.88 9.66 0.27
N PHE A 174 -10.47 10.10 -0.91
CA PHE A 174 -9.32 10.97 -1.10
C PHE A 174 -9.79 12.37 -1.45
N THR A 175 -9.06 13.36 -0.97
CA THR A 175 -9.40 14.78 -1.05
C THR A 175 -8.31 15.54 -1.81
N ALA A 176 -8.59 16.81 -2.13
CA ALA A 176 -7.59 17.69 -2.75
C ALA A 176 -6.34 17.95 -1.88
N LYS A 177 -6.35 17.54 -0.59
CA LYS A 177 -5.18 17.62 0.29
C LYS A 177 -4.24 16.43 0.13
N ASP A 178 -4.74 15.33 -0.42
CA ASP A 178 -3.95 14.14 -0.68
C ASP A 178 -3.12 14.35 -1.95
N PRO A 179 -1.83 13.98 -1.95
CA PRO A 179 -0.92 14.23 -3.08
C PRO A 179 -1.14 13.25 -4.24
N ILE A 180 -2.40 12.94 -4.57
CA ILE A 180 -2.80 12.06 -5.66
C ILE A 180 -3.23 12.86 -6.88
N THR A 181 -3.03 12.30 -8.05
CA THR A 181 -3.58 12.80 -9.32
C THR A 181 -5.02 12.31 -9.44
N PRO A 182 -6.03 13.21 -9.53
CA PRO A 182 -7.43 12.80 -9.67
C PRO A 182 -7.71 12.08 -10.99
N VAL A 183 -8.72 11.21 -10.99
CA VAL A 183 -9.12 10.43 -12.19
C VAL A 183 -9.36 11.31 -13.42
N ALA A 184 -10.00 12.47 -13.25
CA ALA A 184 -10.27 13.38 -14.36
C ALA A 184 -8.97 13.85 -15.06
N GLU A 185 -7.92 14.13 -14.29
CA GLU A 185 -6.60 14.51 -14.83
C GLU A 185 -5.91 13.31 -15.49
N ILE A 186 -6.05 12.10 -14.91
CA ILE A 186 -5.52 10.87 -15.51
C ILE A 186 -6.17 10.59 -16.87
N ILE A 187 -7.51 10.67 -16.95
CA ILE A 187 -8.25 10.50 -18.21
C ILE A 187 -7.80 11.53 -19.24
N PHE A 188 -7.63 12.79 -18.83
CA PHE A 188 -7.17 13.85 -19.72
C PHE A 188 -5.78 13.53 -20.30
N ASP A 189 -4.82 13.16 -19.44
CA ASP A 189 -3.45 12.85 -19.84
C ASP A 189 -3.39 11.61 -20.74
N LEU A 190 -4.11 10.53 -20.41
CA LEU A 190 -4.19 9.32 -21.24
C LEU A 190 -4.83 9.59 -22.60
N ARG A 191 -5.90 10.39 -22.66
CA ARG A 191 -6.55 10.77 -23.93
C ARG A 191 -5.62 11.61 -24.80
N ALA A 192 -4.91 12.56 -24.21
CA ALA A 192 -3.95 13.40 -24.93
C ALA A 192 -2.79 12.57 -25.51
N ALA A 193 -2.40 11.48 -24.83
CA ALA A 193 -1.38 10.55 -25.30
C ALA A 193 -1.91 9.47 -26.27
N GLY A 194 -3.24 9.34 -26.45
CA GLY A 194 -3.83 8.24 -27.21
C GLY A 194 -3.72 6.87 -26.54
N GLU A 195 -3.62 6.85 -25.20
CA GLU A 195 -3.29 5.66 -24.39
C GLU A 195 -4.45 5.18 -23.50
N VAL A 196 -5.68 5.65 -23.75
CA VAL A 196 -6.87 5.10 -23.08
C VAL A 196 -7.15 3.70 -23.60
N MET A 197 -7.26 2.76 -22.67
CA MET A 197 -7.52 1.36 -22.95
C MET A 197 -8.96 1.01 -22.61
N SER A 198 -9.60 0.22 -23.47
CA SER A 198 -10.80 -0.52 -23.07
C SER A 198 -10.43 -1.55 -22.00
N LEU A 199 -11.43 -1.99 -21.22
CA LEU A 199 -11.19 -3.01 -20.20
C LEU A 199 -10.62 -4.31 -20.77
N GLU A 200 -11.10 -4.73 -21.94
CA GLU A 200 -10.61 -5.92 -22.64
C GLU A 200 -9.12 -5.78 -22.99
N TYR A 201 -8.73 -4.67 -23.60
CA TYR A 201 -7.34 -4.42 -23.96
C TYR A 201 -6.45 -4.27 -22.72
N LEU A 202 -6.93 -3.59 -21.68
CA LEU A 202 -6.24 -3.50 -20.39
C LEU A 202 -5.96 -4.90 -19.84
N SER A 203 -6.94 -5.81 -19.87
CA SER A 203 -6.74 -7.16 -19.33
C SER A 203 -5.65 -7.96 -20.03
N ILE A 204 -5.54 -7.81 -21.36
CA ILE A 204 -4.52 -8.45 -22.18
C ILE A 204 -3.15 -7.84 -21.85
N GLU A 205 -3.02 -6.52 -21.95
CA GLU A 205 -1.74 -5.82 -21.71
C GLU A 205 -1.26 -6.01 -20.27
N PHE A 206 -2.17 -6.03 -19.29
CA PHE A 206 -1.82 -6.27 -17.89
C PHE A 206 -1.31 -7.70 -17.69
N THR A 207 -1.90 -8.70 -18.35
CA THR A 207 -1.41 -10.09 -18.30
C THR A 207 -0.01 -10.21 -18.88
N THR A 208 0.24 -9.60 -20.04
CA THR A 208 1.56 -9.57 -20.68
C THR A 208 2.58 -8.85 -19.78
N LEU A 209 2.22 -7.69 -19.22
CA LEU A 209 3.07 -6.95 -18.29
C LEU A 209 3.47 -7.80 -17.07
N ILE A 210 2.55 -8.59 -16.50
CA ILE A 210 2.86 -9.48 -15.38
C ILE A 210 3.91 -10.53 -15.79
N GLN A 211 3.77 -11.13 -16.96
CA GLN A 211 4.73 -12.12 -17.48
C GLN A 211 6.11 -11.48 -17.69
N ASP A 212 6.17 -10.29 -18.29
CA ASP A 212 7.42 -9.57 -18.53
C ASP A 212 8.11 -9.18 -17.20
N LEU A 213 7.32 -8.77 -16.19
CA LEU A 213 7.85 -8.49 -14.85
C LEU A 213 8.37 -9.76 -14.16
N GLN A 214 7.69 -10.90 -14.34
CA GLN A 214 8.15 -12.19 -13.81
C GLN A 214 9.47 -12.62 -14.45
N GLU A 215 9.59 -12.52 -15.77
CA GLU A 215 10.81 -12.84 -16.51
C GLU A 215 11.95 -11.91 -16.09
N PHE A 216 11.69 -10.61 -16.02
CA PHE A 216 12.67 -9.64 -15.54
C PHE A 216 13.18 -10.02 -14.15
N VAL A 217 12.30 -10.30 -13.19
CA VAL A 217 12.70 -10.67 -11.82
C VAL A 217 13.42 -12.03 -11.78
N GLY A 218 13.02 -12.98 -12.61
CA GLY A 218 13.62 -14.32 -12.70
C GLY A 218 15.06 -14.32 -13.23
N THR A 219 15.42 -13.33 -14.04
CA THR A 219 16.75 -13.21 -14.68
C THR A 219 17.73 -12.33 -13.91
N LEU A 220 17.31 -11.73 -12.78
CA LEU A 220 18.17 -10.86 -11.99
C LEU A 220 19.32 -11.61 -11.31
N GLU A 221 20.55 -11.31 -11.71
CA GLU A 221 21.77 -11.77 -11.02
C GLU A 221 22.22 -10.77 -9.94
N LYS A 222 22.07 -9.47 -10.22
CA LYS A 222 22.51 -8.37 -9.36
C LYS A 222 21.43 -7.30 -9.25
N ARG A 223 21.67 -6.32 -8.37
CA ARG A 223 20.76 -5.20 -8.17
C ARG A 223 20.58 -4.39 -9.47
N THR A 224 19.40 -4.45 -10.07
CA THR A 224 19.12 -3.89 -11.39
C THR A 224 17.81 -3.11 -11.39
N PRO A 225 17.76 -1.88 -11.94
CA PRO A 225 16.51 -1.15 -12.11
C PRO A 225 15.64 -1.79 -13.19
N LEU A 226 14.32 -1.67 -13.04
CA LEU A 226 13.35 -1.95 -14.11
C LEU A 226 13.72 -1.15 -15.38
N PRO A 227 13.70 -1.77 -16.57
CA PRO A 227 13.77 -1.08 -17.84
C PRO A 227 12.70 0.02 -17.93
N GLU A 228 13.03 1.16 -18.55
CA GLU A 228 12.10 2.30 -18.67
C GLU A 228 10.81 1.94 -19.42
N GLU A 229 10.91 1.02 -20.39
CA GLU A 229 9.74 0.48 -21.09
C GLU A 229 8.77 -0.23 -20.12
N LEU A 230 9.28 -1.11 -19.25
CA LEU A 230 8.45 -1.79 -18.25
C LEU A 230 7.88 -0.82 -17.22
N LYS A 231 8.65 0.21 -16.81
CA LYS A 231 8.13 1.25 -15.92
C LYS A 231 6.96 2.01 -16.54
N THR A 232 7.12 2.40 -17.80
CA THR A 232 6.11 3.16 -18.55
C THR A 232 4.85 2.32 -18.77
N ARG A 233 5.01 1.06 -19.19
CA ARG A 233 3.89 0.11 -19.36
C ARG A 233 3.18 -0.16 -18.04
N LEU A 234 3.92 -0.35 -16.94
CA LEU A 234 3.35 -0.52 -15.61
C LEU A 234 2.50 0.68 -15.20
N LYS A 235 3.06 1.89 -15.32
CA LYS A 235 2.36 3.14 -15.01
C LYS A 235 1.06 3.26 -15.80
N ARG A 236 1.14 3.08 -17.12
CA ARG A 236 0.00 3.18 -18.04
C ARG A 236 -1.10 2.16 -17.72
N CYS A 237 -0.73 0.92 -17.40
CA CYS A 237 -1.68 -0.12 -17.00
C CYS A 237 -2.41 0.24 -15.71
N ILE A 238 -1.69 0.76 -14.72
CA ILE A 238 -2.27 1.16 -13.43
C ILE A 238 -3.17 2.38 -13.58
N GLU A 239 -2.77 3.37 -14.38
CA GLU A 239 -3.61 4.53 -14.68
C GLU A 239 -4.91 4.12 -15.38
N ASN A 240 -4.84 3.25 -16.39
CA ASN A 240 -6.03 2.71 -17.04
C ASN A 240 -6.89 1.86 -16.10
N TYR A 241 -6.30 1.10 -15.18
CA TYR A 241 -7.06 0.40 -14.14
C TYR A 241 -7.89 1.35 -13.29
N VAL A 242 -7.30 2.47 -12.85
CA VAL A 242 -8.01 3.49 -12.07
C VAL A 242 -9.14 4.11 -12.88
N VAL A 243 -8.93 4.37 -14.17
CA VAL A 243 -9.99 4.85 -15.08
C VAL A 243 -11.14 3.85 -15.15
N GLN A 244 -10.85 2.57 -15.39
CA GLN A 244 -11.86 1.51 -15.47
C GLN A 244 -12.62 1.34 -14.14
N ALA A 245 -11.95 1.48 -13.00
CA ALA A 245 -12.60 1.46 -11.69
C ALA A 245 -13.58 2.63 -11.50
N ALA A 246 -13.21 3.83 -11.96
CA ALA A 246 -14.07 5.01 -11.91
C ALA A 246 -15.28 4.92 -12.86
N GLU A 247 -15.11 4.27 -14.02
CA GLU A 247 -16.24 3.98 -14.92
C GLU A 247 -17.27 3.06 -14.25
N ILE A 248 -16.81 2.13 -13.41
CA ILE A 248 -17.68 1.22 -12.66
C ILE A 248 -18.40 1.95 -11.51
N GLU A 249 -17.66 2.64 -10.63
CA GLU A 249 -18.19 3.43 -9.51
C GLU A 249 -17.71 4.90 -9.63
N PRO A 250 -18.52 5.79 -10.23
CA PRO A 250 -18.14 7.19 -10.46
C PRO A 250 -17.94 8.02 -9.19
N ARG A 251 -18.42 7.55 -8.02
CA ARG A 251 -18.18 8.22 -6.73
C ARG A 251 -16.79 7.92 -6.15
N MET A 252 -16.05 6.99 -6.75
CA MET A 252 -14.67 6.68 -6.36
C MET A 252 -13.82 7.96 -6.44
N THR A 253 -13.01 8.20 -5.41
CA THR A 253 -12.13 9.39 -5.33
C THR A 253 -10.65 9.03 -5.39
N ALA A 254 -10.32 7.73 -5.38
CA ALA A 254 -8.97 7.26 -5.57
C ALA A 254 -8.40 7.72 -6.92
N GLY A 255 -7.10 8.01 -6.92
CA GLY A 255 -6.35 8.46 -8.09
C GLY A 255 -5.03 7.71 -8.19
N THR A 256 -4.08 8.26 -8.94
CA THR A 256 -2.71 7.71 -9.00
C THR A 256 -1.75 8.58 -8.21
N PHE A 257 -0.78 7.94 -7.58
CA PHE A 257 0.34 8.60 -6.93
C PHE A 257 1.61 8.12 -7.62
N TRP A 258 2.40 9.00 -8.20
CA TRP A 258 3.69 8.64 -8.78
C TRP A 258 4.78 9.50 -8.17
N HIS A 259 5.77 8.86 -7.57
CA HIS A 259 6.91 9.54 -7.00
C HIS A 259 8.16 8.66 -7.05
N ASP A 260 9.26 9.24 -7.55
CA ASP A 260 10.55 8.58 -7.60
C ASP A 260 11.23 8.63 -6.23
N TYR A 261 10.91 7.67 -5.36
CA TYR A 261 11.63 7.52 -4.10
C TYR A 261 13.01 6.90 -4.30
N ASP A 262 14.05 7.65 -3.93
CA ASP A 262 15.41 7.12 -3.73
C ASP A 262 15.76 6.94 -2.24
N GLN A 263 14.75 6.87 -1.36
CA GLN A 263 15.00 6.79 0.08
C GLN A 263 15.13 5.33 0.58
N PRO A 264 16.15 5.01 1.39
CA PRO A 264 16.34 3.71 2.01
C PRO A 264 15.33 3.39 3.14
N HIS A 265 14.39 4.28 3.45
CA HIS A 265 13.56 4.19 4.67
C HIS A 265 12.20 3.53 4.48
N CYS A 266 11.88 3.05 3.28
CA CYS A 266 10.78 2.11 3.09
C CYS A 266 11.24 0.65 2.95
N PHE A 267 12.54 0.40 3.13
CA PHE A 267 13.08 -0.89 2.73
C PHE A 267 12.67 -2.05 3.63
N ILE A 268 12.15 -3.04 2.92
CA ILE A 268 12.32 -4.48 3.14
C ILE A 268 13.67 -4.79 3.81
N GLU A 269 14.76 -4.22 3.30
CA GLU A 269 16.11 -4.40 3.84
C GLU A 269 16.34 -3.82 5.25
N GLY A 270 15.71 -2.72 5.64
CA GLY A 270 15.93 -2.09 6.95
C GLY A 270 15.25 -2.86 8.09
N HIS A 271 14.15 -3.54 7.77
CA HIS A 271 13.48 -4.43 8.71
C HIS A 271 14.12 -5.82 8.71
N PHE A 272 14.50 -6.39 7.57
CA PHE A 272 15.09 -7.75 7.53
C PHE A 272 16.58 -7.83 7.86
N LYS A 273 17.35 -6.74 7.78
CA LYS A 273 18.75 -6.76 8.25
C LYS A 273 18.77 -6.60 9.78
N GLU A 274 19.07 -7.68 10.49
CA GLU A 274 19.85 -7.59 11.72
C GLU A 274 21.11 -6.81 11.37
N ARG A 275 21.18 -5.52 11.70
CA ARG A 275 22.44 -4.80 11.56
C ARG A 275 23.37 -5.34 12.65
N PRO A 276 24.56 -5.88 12.33
CA PRO A 276 25.59 -5.98 13.34
C PRO A 276 25.91 -4.55 13.80
N VAL A 277 25.88 -4.36 15.11
CA VAL A 277 26.26 -3.12 15.79
C VAL A 277 27.70 -2.78 15.42
N SER A 278 27.89 -1.88 14.45
CA SER A 278 29.20 -1.31 14.17
C SER A 278 29.06 0.09 13.56
N ARG A 279 28.76 1.04 14.44
CA ARG A 279 29.59 2.22 14.73
C ARG A 279 28.77 3.17 15.59
N ARG A 280 29.34 3.53 16.73
CA ARG A 280 28.83 4.48 17.71
C ARG A 280 28.23 5.70 16.97
N CYS A 281 26.92 5.86 17.04
CA CYS A 281 26.32 7.18 16.92
C CYS A 281 26.56 7.84 18.28
N SER A 282 27.70 8.51 18.38
CA SER A 282 27.89 9.57 19.37
C SER A 282 26.79 10.62 19.16
N GLU A 283 26.35 11.15 20.29
CA GLU A 283 25.30 12.12 20.50
C GLU A 283 25.31 13.30 19.52
N GLY A 284 24.11 13.82 19.23
CA GLY A 284 23.95 15.17 18.69
C GLY A 284 23.05 15.25 17.46
N ASN A 285 21.92 15.93 17.61
CA ASN A 285 21.10 16.55 16.57
C ASN A 285 21.80 16.70 15.21
N GLN A 286 21.46 15.86 14.23
CA GLN A 286 21.55 16.23 12.83
C GLN A 286 20.27 15.80 12.10
N LEU A 287 19.36 16.76 12.01
CA LEU A 287 18.45 16.92 10.88
C LEU A 287 19.29 16.83 9.60
N LEU A 288 19.36 15.65 8.98
CA LEU A 288 20.04 15.47 7.71
C LEU A 288 19.16 16.01 6.58
N HIS A 289 19.32 17.31 6.33
CA HIS A 289 19.14 17.94 5.03
C HIS A 289 19.99 17.22 3.98
N PHE A 290 19.45 16.53 2.98
CA PHE A 290 20.20 16.21 1.76
C PHE A 290 19.32 16.02 0.51
N ASN A 291 19.42 17.02 -0.37
CA ASN A 291 19.37 17.11 -1.83
C ASN A 291 18.39 16.23 -2.63
N SER A 292 17.30 16.87 -3.07
CA SER A 292 16.54 16.50 -4.26
C SER A 292 17.41 16.63 -5.51
N TYR A 293 17.76 15.52 -6.15
CA TYR A 293 18.19 15.56 -7.55
C TYR A 293 16.94 15.74 -8.41
N ALA A 294 16.74 16.98 -8.87
CA ALA A 294 15.80 17.28 -9.94
C ALA A 294 16.18 16.45 -11.17
N GLY A 295 15.31 15.53 -11.57
CA GLY A 295 15.40 14.86 -12.86
C GLY A 295 15.32 15.89 -13.99
N ALA A 296 16.06 15.63 -15.06
CA ALA A 296 16.14 16.49 -16.23
C ALA A 296 14.74 16.84 -16.78
N PRO A 297 14.51 18.11 -17.22
CA PRO A 297 13.21 18.54 -17.69
C PRO A 297 12.91 17.87 -19.04
N VAL A 298 11.83 17.09 -19.09
CA VAL A 298 11.17 16.76 -20.35
C VAL A 298 10.60 18.09 -20.89
N ALA A 299 11.12 18.51 -22.03
CA ALA A 299 10.71 19.75 -22.69
C ALA A 299 9.21 19.70 -23.00
N GLY A 300 8.45 20.67 -22.46
CA GLY A 300 7.10 20.97 -22.97
C GLY A 300 5.97 21.23 -21.97
N ARG A 301 6.13 21.06 -20.65
CA ARG A 301 5.06 21.42 -19.68
C ARG A 301 5.35 22.75 -18.98
N ALA A 302 4.40 23.67 -19.08
CA ALA A 302 4.40 24.97 -18.43
C ALA A 302 4.78 24.84 -16.95
N ARG A 303 5.68 25.74 -16.52
CA ARG A 303 6.26 25.84 -15.18
C ARG A 303 5.16 26.14 -14.15
N ARG A 304 4.42 25.12 -13.71
CA ARG A 304 3.59 25.21 -12.50
C ARG A 304 4.56 25.47 -11.34
N THR A 305 4.39 26.58 -10.64
CA THR A 305 5.03 26.90 -9.36
C THR A 305 4.95 25.68 -8.46
N LEU A 306 6.10 25.03 -8.21
CA LEU A 306 6.20 23.93 -7.27
C LEU A 306 5.88 24.46 -5.88
N ASP A 307 4.76 24.01 -5.31
CA ASP A 307 4.41 24.23 -3.90
C ASP A 307 5.52 23.61 -3.03
N PRO A 308 6.25 24.42 -2.23
CA PRO A 308 7.34 23.93 -1.39
C PRO A 308 6.89 22.90 -0.33
N ASP A 309 5.60 22.82 -0.02
CA ASP A 309 5.03 21.85 0.92
C ASP A 309 4.66 20.50 0.29
N LEU A 310 4.72 20.40 -1.04
CA LEU A 310 4.23 19.22 -1.76
C LEU A 310 5.13 17.99 -1.59
N GLU A 311 6.45 18.20 -1.54
CA GLU A 311 7.42 17.10 -1.40
C GLU A 311 7.37 16.41 -0.02
N PRO A 312 7.30 17.14 1.11
CA PRO A 312 7.00 16.54 2.41
C PRO A 312 5.67 15.77 2.44
N LYS A 313 4.60 16.33 1.86
CA LYS A 313 3.28 15.67 1.83
C LYS A 313 3.31 14.37 1.03
N LYS A 314 3.97 14.34 -0.13
CA LYS A 314 4.19 13.11 -0.91
C LYS A 314 4.95 12.06 -0.11
N ARG A 315 5.89 12.47 0.73
CA ARG A 315 6.66 11.60 1.63
C ARG A 315 5.80 10.96 2.69
N ASP A 316 5.02 11.77 3.38
CA ASP A 316 4.14 11.27 4.43
C ASP A 316 3.07 10.34 3.83
N TYR A 317 2.51 10.70 2.68
CA TYR A 317 1.56 9.86 1.96
C TYR A 317 2.17 8.51 1.56
N TYR A 318 3.39 8.51 1.01
CA TYR A 318 4.06 7.26 0.64
C TYR A 318 4.34 6.38 1.85
N LEU A 319 4.85 6.97 2.95
CA LEU A 319 5.12 6.22 4.16
C LEU A 319 3.85 5.63 4.78
N GLU A 320 2.74 6.34 4.73
CA GLU A 320 1.48 5.91 5.32
C GLU A 320 0.73 4.89 4.43
N HIS A 321 0.63 5.19 3.14
CA HIS A 321 -0.31 4.53 2.24
C HIS A 321 0.32 3.68 1.15
N VAL A 322 1.65 3.72 0.99
CA VAL A 322 2.34 2.92 -0.04
C VAL A 322 3.29 1.92 0.59
N CYS A 323 4.07 2.36 1.57
CA CYS A 323 5.18 1.60 2.09
C CYS A 323 4.78 0.32 2.83
N HIS A 324 5.01 -0.85 2.21
CA HIS A 324 4.55 -2.18 2.67
C HIS A 324 4.61 -2.44 4.19
N TYR A 325 5.67 -1.99 4.88
CA TYR A 325 5.83 -2.15 6.33
C TYR A 325 4.88 -1.31 7.17
N ARG A 326 4.74 -0.03 6.81
CA ARG A 326 3.92 0.93 7.55
C ARG A 326 2.45 0.82 7.17
N SER A 327 2.19 0.71 5.89
CA SER A 327 0.87 0.59 5.31
C SER A 327 0.27 -0.81 5.47
N GLY A 328 1.03 -1.81 5.95
CA GLY A 328 0.52 -3.16 6.18
C GLY A 328 0.23 -3.97 4.90
N PHE A 329 0.51 -3.40 3.73
CA PHE A 329 0.52 -4.07 2.43
C PHE A 329 1.69 -5.05 2.36
N MET A 330 1.84 -6.02 3.25
CA MET A 330 3.00 -6.91 3.19
C MET A 330 2.78 -8.04 2.18
N PRO A 331 3.76 -8.25 1.28
CA PRO A 331 4.00 -9.57 0.73
C PRO A 331 4.17 -10.61 1.82
N PRO A 332 3.42 -11.72 1.80
CA PRO A 332 3.74 -12.86 2.64
C PRO A 332 5.14 -13.34 2.27
N GLN A 333 6.06 -13.35 3.23
CA GLN A 333 7.35 -14.02 3.09
C GLN A 333 7.65 -14.79 4.37
N GLU A 334 7.30 -16.07 4.36
CA GLU A 334 8.24 -17.21 4.37
C GLU A 334 7.43 -18.52 4.36
N ARG A 335 7.76 -19.40 3.42
CA ARG A 335 7.64 -20.85 3.54
C ARG A 335 9.05 -21.41 3.58
#